data_AF-A0A7G1G590-F1
#
_entry.id   AF-A0A7G1G590-F1
#
_cell.length_a   1.000
_cell.length_b   1.000
_cell.length_c   1.000
_cell.angle_alpha   90.00
_cell.angle_beta   90.00
_cell.angle_gamma   90.00
#
_symmetry.space_group_name_H-M   'P 1'
#
loop_
_entity.id
_entity.type
_entity.pdbx_description
1 polymer ?
#
loop_
_entity_poly.entity_id
_entity_poly.type
_entity_poly.pdbx_seq_one_letter_code
_entity_poly.pdbx_strand_id
1 'polypeptide(L)'
;MAETYKLTKEGYEKLKAEKDELKNRLMGEIAEKIKSARELGDLSENSEYEEAKNEQGKIDSRIKEIEYILDNSEILEDEEGNNTEVKLGKIVKIHDYGLKIDKEFRLVTPQEADIKKDKISTESIIGKNILGKKINDTVVIKTLNGKNKKIKILNIH
;
A
#
# COMPACT_ATOMS: atom_id res chain seq x y z
N MET A 1 -20.10 10.50 -6.33
CA MET A 1 -19.04 9.96 -7.20
C MET A 1 -18.37 8.86 -6.39
N ALA A 2 -18.36 7.63 -6.88
CA ALA A 2 -17.58 6.58 -6.24
C ALA A 2 -16.10 6.98 -6.27
N GLU A 3 -15.39 6.75 -5.17
CA GLU A 3 -13.96 7.00 -5.10
C GLU A 3 -13.26 6.00 -6.05
N THR A 4 -12.69 6.49 -7.16
CA THR A 4 -11.94 5.64 -8.08
C THR A 4 -10.51 5.48 -7.58
N TYR A 5 -10.17 4.27 -7.15
CA TYR A 5 -8.81 3.93 -6.77
C TYR A 5 -7.94 3.83 -8.01
N LYS A 6 -6.73 4.37 -7.93
CA LYS A 6 -5.72 4.19 -8.96
C LYS A 6 -4.73 3.17 -8.44
N LEU A 7 -4.45 2.10 -9.19
CA LEU A 7 -3.53 1.07 -8.75
C LEU A 7 -2.48 0.84 -9.83
N THR A 8 -1.26 0.55 -9.40
CA THR A 8 -0.31 -0.09 -10.33
C THR A 8 -0.77 -1.51 -10.62
N LYS A 9 -0.37 -2.08 -11.78
CA LYS A 9 -0.63 -3.49 -12.10
C LYS A 9 -0.13 -4.43 -11.00
N GLU A 10 1.08 -4.18 -10.49
CA GLU A 10 1.67 -4.92 -9.38
C GLU A 10 0.82 -4.81 -8.09
N GLY A 11 0.30 -3.61 -7.79
CA GLY A 11 -0.58 -3.37 -6.64
C GLY A 11 -1.89 -4.14 -6.74
N TYR A 12 -2.53 -4.13 -7.91
CA TYR A 12 -3.74 -4.89 -8.17
C TYR A 12 -3.50 -6.40 -7.98
N GLU A 13 -2.43 -6.94 -8.57
CA GLU A 13 -2.10 -8.37 -8.45
C GLU A 13 -1.79 -8.77 -7.01
N LYS A 14 -1.11 -7.91 -6.24
CA LYS A 14 -0.84 -8.14 -4.82
C LYS A 14 -2.11 -8.18 -3.98
N LEU A 15 -3.03 -7.23 -4.18
CA LEU A 15 -4.31 -7.23 -3.48
C LEU A 15 -5.15 -8.45 -3.83
N LYS A 16 -5.13 -8.88 -5.09
CA LYS A 16 -5.80 -10.12 -5.52
C LYS A 16 -5.21 -11.34 -4.83
N ALA A 17 -3.88 -11.47 -4.80
CA ALA A 17 -3.19 -12.56 -4.11
C ALA A 17 -3.48 -12.57 -2.60
N GLU A 18 -3.41 -11.41 -1.94
CA GLU A 18 -3.75 -11.27 -0.52
C GLU A 18 -5.18 -11.73 -0.23
N LYS A 19 -6.15 -11.34 -1.07
CA LYS A 19 -7.54 -11.78 -0.95
C LYS A 19 -7.68 -13.30 -1.03
N ASP A 20 -7.03 -13.93 -2.00
CA ASP A 20 -7.08 -15.38 -2.19
C ASP A 20 -6.43 -16.13 -1.00
N GLU A 21 -5.29 -15.65 -0.50
CA GLU A 21 -4.65 -16.20 0.70
C GLU A 21 -5.57 -16.10 1.93
N LEU A 22 -6.19 -14.93 2.14
CA LEU A 22 -7.13 -14.70 3.24
C LEU A 22 -8.37 -15.60 3.15
N LYS A 23 -8.94 -15.78 1.95
CA LYS A 23 -10.07 -16.71 1.73
C LYS A 23 -9.69 -18.15 2.03
N ASN A 24 -8.52 -18.59 1.56
CA ASN A 24 -8.03 -19.95 1.83
C ASN A 24 -7.83 -20.19 3.33
N ARG A 25 -7.20 -19.23 4.04
CA ARG A 25 -7.03 -19.30 5.50
C ARG A 25 -8.36 -19.34 6.24
N LEU A 26 -9.35 -18.55 5.81
CA LEU A 26 -10.69 -18.55 6.39
C LEU A 26 -11.39 -19.92 6.25
N MET A 27 -11.25 -20.56 5.08
CA MET A 27 -11.90 -21.84 4.75
C MET A 27 -11.20 -23.05 5.39
N GLY A 28 -9.89 -22.95 5.65
CA GLY A 28 -9.11 -24.00 6.30
C GLY A 28 -8.94 -23.75 7.79
N GLU A 29 -7.81 -23.14 8.15
CA GLU A 29 -7.32 -23.01 9.53
C GLU A 29 -8.36 -22.44 10.50
N ILE A 30 -9.07 -21.37 10.10
CA ILE A 30 -10.05 -20.71 10.98
C ILE A 30 -11.30 -21.58 11.17
N ALA A 31 -11.77 -22.21 10.09
CA ALA A 31 -12.91 -23.11 10.16
C ALA A 31 -12.61 -24.33 11.06
N GLU A 32 -11.39 -24.88 10.96
CA GLU A 32 -10.93 -25.97 11.82
C GLU A 32 -10.83 -25.54 13.28
N LYS A 33 -10.19 -24.41 13.58
CA LYS A 33 -10.12 -23.86 14.95
C LYS A 33 -11.50 -23.68 15.59
N ILE A 34 -12.45 -23.10 14.85
CA ILE A 34 -13.82 -22.91 15.32
C ILE A 34 -14.50 -24.26 15.58
N LYS A 35 -14.29 -25.25 14.70
CA LYS A 35 -14.85 -26.58 14.86
C LYS A 35 -14.30 -27.26 16.12
N SER A 36 -12.99 -27.30 16.29
CA SER A 36 -12.35 -27.92 17.45
C SER A 36 -12.76 -27.24 18.76
N ALA A 37 -12.83 -25.90 18.78
CA ALA A 37 -13.28 -25.16 19.95
C ALA A 37 -14.75 -25.45 20.32
N ARG A 38 -15.61 -25.77 19.34
CA ARG A 38 -17.00 -26.20 19.59
C ARG A 38 -17.11 -27.60 20.20
N GLU A 39 -16.16 -28.48 19.91
CA GLU A 39 -16.15 -29.85 20.46
C GLU A 39 -15.79 -29.88 21.95
N LEU A 40 -15.21 -28.80 22.49
CA LEU A 40 -14.84 -28.66 23.91
C LEU A 40 -16.02 -28.31 24.83
N GLY A 41 -17.24 -28.20 24.30
CA GLY A 41 -18.48 -28.14 25.08
C GLY A 41 -18.84 -26.73 25.55
N ASP A 42 -18.24 -26.25 26.65
CA ASP A 42 -18.64 -24.96 27.23
C ASP A 42 -17.99 -23.79 26.48
N LEU A 43 -18.78 -23.21 25.58
CA LEU A 43 -18.35 -22.10 24.72
C LEU A 43 -18.28 -20.76 25.45
N SER A 44 -18.88 -20.64 26.65
CA SER A 44 -19.03 -19.36 27.35
C SER A 44 -17.75 -18.89 28.04
N GLU A 45 -16.82 -19.82 28.33
CA GLU A 45 -15.48 -19.56 28.86
C GLU A 45 -14.36 -19.93 27.86
N ASN A 46 -14.72 -20.28 26.62
CA ASN A 46 -13.76 -20.76 25.64
C ASN A 46 -13.09 -19.60 24.89
N SER A 47 -11.99 -19.11 25.46
CA SER A 47 -11.14 -18.08 24.88
C SER A 47 -10.73 -18.40 23.43
N GLU A 48 -10.43 -19.66 23.11
CA GLU A 48 -10.01 -20.06 21.76
C GLU A 48 -11.14 -19.90 20.73
N TYR A 49 -12.39 -20.14 21.14
CA TYR A 49 -13.56 -19.90 20.28
C TYR A 49 -13.75 -18.40 20.00
N GLU A 50 -13.66 -17.57 21.04
CA GLU A 50 -13.78 -16.11 20.90
C GLU A 50 -12.66 -15.53 20.05
N GLU A 51 -11.41 -15.97 20.26
CA GLU A 51 -10.26 -15.58 19.46
C GLU A 51 -10.43 -15.96 17.99
N ALA A 52 -10.85 -17.20 17.70
CA ALA A 52 -11.09 -17.66 16.34
C ALA A 52 -12.23 -16.87 15.65
N LYS A 53 -13.29 -16.51 16.39
CA LYS A 53 -14.38 -15.66 15.89
C LYS A 53 -13.93 -14.23 15.60
N ASN A 54 -13.10 -13.66 16.45
CA ASN A 54 -12.52 -12.34 16.23
C ASN A 54 -11.58 -12.34 15.02
N GLU A 55 -10.72 -13.35 14.90
CA GLU A 55 -9.85 -13.54 13.74
C GLU A 55 -10.65 -13.69 12.44
N GLN A 56 -11.72 -14.50 12.45
CA GLN A 56 -12.68 -14.61 11.34
C GLN A 56 -13.21 -13.22 10.95
N GLY A 57 -13.74 -12.45 11.90
CA GLY A 57 -14.31 -11.13 11.63
C GLY A 57 -13.31 -10.12 11.05
N LYS A 58 -12.05 -10.15 11.52
CA LYS A 58 -10.97 -9.31 10.99
C LYS A 58 -10.64 -9.69 9.54
N ILE A 59 -10.51 -10.98 9.25
CA ILE A 59 -10.22 -11.48 7.90
C ILE A 59 -11.37 -11.13 6.94
N ASP A 60 -12.62 -11.40 7.31
CA ASP A 60 -13.81 -11.03 6.53
C ASP A 60 -13.86 -9.53 6.23
N SER A 61 -13.56 -8.69 7.22
CA SER A 61 -13.53 -7.24 7.05
C SER A 61 -12.45 -6.80 6.05
N ARG A 62 -11.26 -7.39 6.14
CA ARG A 62 -10.15 -7.11 5.21
C ARG A 62 -10.46 -7.58 3.79
N ILE A 63 -11.06 -8.76 3.62
CA ILE A 63 -11.49 -9.26 2.31
C ILE A 63 -12.47 -8.29 1.66
N LYS A 64 -13.49 -7.82 2.40
CA LYS A 64 -14.48 -6.85 1.88
C LYS A 64 -13.86 -5.53 1.48
N GLU A 65 -12.90 -5.03 2.27
CA GLU A 65 -12.15 -3.82 1.93
C GLU A 65 -11.35 -4.02 0.63
N ILE A 66 -10.63 -5.13 0.50
CA ILE A 66 -9.88 -5.45 -0.73
C ILE A 66 -10.82 -5.58 -1.94
N GLU A 67 -11.96 -6.27 -1.80
CA GLU A 67 -12.95 -6.40 -2.87
C GLU A 67 -13.49 -5.03 -3.30
N TYR A 68 -13.82 -4.16 -2.34
CA TYR A 68 -14.26 -2.80 -2.63
C TYR A 68 -13.18 -2.00 -3.39
N ILE A 69 -11.92 -2.09 -2.98
CA ILE A 69 -10.81 -1.41 -3.65
C ILE A 69 -10.66 -1.93 -5.09
N LEU A 70 -10.62 -3.26 -5.27
CA LEU A 70 -10.45 -3.88 -6.58
C LEU A 70 -11.60 -3.53 -7.55
N ASP A 71 -12.85 -3.60 -7.07
CA ASP A 71 -14.05 -3.31 -7.87
C ASP A 71 -14.16 -1.84 -8.29
N ASN A 72 -13.55 -0.94 -7.52
CA ASN A 72 -13.54 0.51 -7.79
C ASN A 72 -12.16 1.00 -8.25
N SER A 73 -11.30 0.12 -8.78
CA SER A 73 -9.96 0.48 -9.22
C SER A 73 -9.80 0.61 -10.74
N GLU A 74 -8.95 1.56 -11.14
CA GLU A 74 -8.39 1.69 -12.47
C GLU A 74 -6.89 1.31 -12.42
N ILE A 75 -6.49 0.34 -13.25
CA ILE A 75 -5.10 -0.07 -13.37
C ILE A 75 -4.39 0.94 -14.27
N LEU A 76 -3.36 1.59 -13.73
CA LEU A 76 -2.50 2.46 -14.49
C LEU A 76 -1.32 1.65 -15.04
N GLU A 77 -1.23 1.59 -16.36
CA GLU A 77 -0.07 1.04 -17.05
C GLU A 77 1.08 2.05 -17.01
N ASP A 78 2.28 1.56 -16.70
CA ASP A 78 3.49 2.31 -16.87
C ASP A 78 3.67 2.53 -18.39
N GLU A 79 3.55 3.76 -18.87
CA GLU A 79 3.99 4.08 -20.23
C GLU A 79 5.51 3.88 -20.27
N GLU A 80 5.93 2.70 -20.75
CA GLU A 80 7.32 2.40 -21.06
C GLU A 80 7.85 3.46 -22.04
N GLY A 81 8.80 4.27 -21.59
CA GLY A 81 9.53 5.20 -22.44
C GLY A 81 9.37 6.69 -22.10
N ASN A 82 8.39 7.10 -21.28
CA ASN A 82 8.21 8.51 -20.94
C ASN A 82 8.75 8.86 -19.54
N ASN A 83 10.06 8.75 -19.36
CA ASN A 83 10.78 9.03 -18.10
C ASN A 83 11.14 10.52 -17.95
N THR A 84 10.37 11.39 -18.60
CA THR A 84 10.63 12.83 -18.60
C THR A 84 10.07 13.53 -17.37
N GLU A 85 9.06 12.95 -16.73
CA GLU A 85 8.38 13.49 -15.56
C GLU A 85 8.02 12.39 -14.55
N VAL A 86 7.93 12.77 -13.28
CA VAL A 86 7.57 11.88 -12.18
C VAL A 86 6.07 11.61 -12.23
N LYS A 87 5.70 10.35 -12.51
CA LYS A 87 4.31 9.85 -12.50
C LYS A 87 4.14 8.73 -11.47
N LEU A 88 2.89 8.35 -11.22
CA LEU A 88 2.58 7.11 -10.49
C LEU A 88 3.22 5.91 -11.21
N GLY A 89 3.71 4.93 -10.46
CA GLY A 89 4.36 3.72 -10.98
C GLY A 89 5.88 3.87 -11.13
N LYS A 90 6.35 5.08 -11.44
CA LYS A 90 7.77 5.38 -11.67
C LYS A 90 8.62 5.23 -10.41
N ILE A 91 9.86 4.79 -10.62
CA ILE A 91 10.89 4.79 -9.59
C ILE A 91 11.66 6.11 -9.71
N VAL A 92 11.74 6.85 -8.61
CA VAL A 92 12.35 8.17 -8.56
C VAL A 92 13.54 8.13 -7.63
N LYS A 93 14.70 8.55 -8.16
CA LYS A 93 15.89 8.78 -7.35
C LYS A 93 16.00 10.25 -7.01
N ILE A 94 16.10 10.57 -5.73
CA ILE A 94 16.28 11.94 -5.22
C ILE A 94 17.56 12.08 -4.43
N HIS A 95 18.13 13.27 -4.44
CA HIS A 95 19.15 13.71 -3.49
C HIS A 95 18.52 14.57 -2.40
N ASP A 96 18.77 14.20 -1.15
CA ASP A 96 18.32 14.92 0.03
C ASP A 96 19.43 15.81 0.57
N TYR A 97 19.34 17.13 0.37
CA TYR A 97 20.39 18.05 0.81
C TYR A 97 20.50 18.19 2.33
N GLY A 98 19.42 17.91 3.06
CA GLY A 98 19.42 17.99 4.52
C GLY A 98 20.14 16.81 5.16
N LEU A 99 19.97 15.60 4.59
CA LEU A 99 20.60 14.38 5.05
C LEU A 99 21.90 14.04 4.30
N LYS A 100 22.18 14.72 3.17
CA LYS A 100 23.30 14.46 2.26
C LYS A 100 23.36 13.02 1.75
N ILE A 101 22.20 12.45 1.45
CA ILE A 101 22.06 11.07 0.96
C ILE A 101 21.15 11.02 -0.26
N ASP A 102 21.41 10.04 -1.12
CA ASP A 102 20.50 9.66 -2.20
C ASP A 102 19.47 8.67 -1.67
N LYS A 103 18.24 8.80 -2.14
CA LYS A 103 17.16 7.84 -1.87
C LYS A 103 16.45 7.51 -3.16
N GLU A 104 16.07 6.26 -3.30
CA GLU A 104 15.28 5.78 -4.42
C GLU A 104 14.00 5.15 -3.88
N PHE A 105 12.88 5.41 -4.54
CA PHE A 105 11.59 4.85 -4.16
C PHE A 105 10.64 4.82 -5.34
N ARG A 106 9.68 3.90 -5.31
CA ARG A 106 8.58 3.85 -6.25
C ARG A 106 7.43 4.74 -5.76
N LEU A 107 6.91 5.57 -6.65
CA LEU A 107 5.74 6.38 -6.36
C LEU A 107 4.48 5.56 -6.60
N VAL A 108 3.70 5.35 -5.55
CA VAL A 108 2.50 4.51 -5.57
C VAL A 108 1.33 5.24 -4.92
N THR A 109 0.16 4.64 -4.91
CA THR A 109 -1.01 5.20 -4.21
C THR A 109 -0.95 4.96 -2.71
N PRO A 110 -1.75 5.66 -1.88
CA PRO A 110 -1.81 5.44 -0.44
C PRO A 110 -1.99 3.98 -0.04
N GLN A 111 -2.80 3.24 -0.80
CA GLN A 111 -3.16 1.83 -0.58
C GLN A 111 -1.96 0.89 -0.76
N GLU A 112 -0.99 1.28 -1.58
CA GLU A 112 0.19 0.49 -1.93
C GLU A 112 1.45 0.94 -1.17
N ALA A 113 1.36 2.01 -0.41
CA ALA A 113 2.51 2.63 0.24
C ALA A 113 3.09 1.74 1.34
N ASP A 114 4.39 1.51 1.27
CA ASP A 114 5.14 0.71 2.24
C ASP A 114 6.58 1.22 2.29
N ILE A 115 6.89 1.96 3.35
CA ILE A 115 8.21 2.59 3.55
C ILE A 115 9.31 1.52 3.62
N LYS A 116 9.02 0.30 4.10
CA LYS A 116 10.01 -0.77 4.21
C LYS A 116 10.38 -1.37 2.84
N LYS A 117 9.53 -1.16 1.83
CA LYS A 117 9.74 -1.63 0.44
C LYS A 117 10.02 -0.46 -0.51
N ASP A 118 10.46 0.67 0.02
CA ASP A 118 10.73 1.89 -0.74
C ASP A 118 9.54 2.32 -1.62
N LYS A 119 8.31 2.16 -1.11
CA LYS A 119 7.07 2.60 -1.77
C LYS A 119 6.52 3.82 -1.06
N ILE A 120 6.48 4.96 -1.76
CA ILE A 120 6.00 6.23 -1.22
C ILE A 120 4.67 6.60 -1.88
N SER A 121 3.69 6.98 -1.06
CA SER A 121 2.39 7.48 -1.54
C SER A 121 2.54 8.81 -2.29
N THR A 122 1.83 8.96 -3.41
CA THR A 122 1.57 10.22 -4.10
C THR A 122 0.96 11.28 -3.20
N GLU A 123 0.29 10.89 -2.11
CA GLU A 123 -0.32 11.81 -1.16
C GLU A 123 0.60 12.25 -0.01
N SER A 124 1.78 11.63 0.09
CA SER A 124 2.78 12.02 1.08
C SER A 124 3.36 13.42 0.79
N ILE A 125 3.99 14.05 1.79
CA ILE A 125 4.68 15.34 1.61
C ILE A 125 5.69 15.28 0.46
N ILE A 126 6.46 14.19 0.36
CA ILE A 126 7.43 14.02 -0.72
C ILE A 126 6.68 13.82 -2.04
N GLY A 127 5.78 12.82 -2.10
CA GLY A 127 5.03 12.46 -3.30
C GLY A 127 4.29 13.63 -3.95
N LYS A 128 3.53 14.40 -3.16
CA LYS A 128 2.77 15.57 -3.65
C LYS A 128 3.67 16.65 -4.25
N ASN A 129 4.90 16.81 -3.74
CA ASN A 129 5.81 17.87 -4.18
C ASN A 129 6.67 17.48 -5.40
N ILE A 130 6.89 16.17 -5.62
CA ILE A 130 7.68 15.69 -6.76
C ILE A 130 6.82 15.27 -7.95
N LEU A 131 5.51 15.05 -7.77
CA LEU A 131 4.62 14.65 -8.87
C LEU A 131 4.66 15.69 -10.01
N GLY A 132 4.85 15.22 -11.25
CA GLY A 132 4.98 16.04 -12.46
C GLY A 132 6.30 16.80 -12.59
N LYS A 133 7.25 16.63 -11.68
CA LYS A 133 8.60 17.22 -11.77
C LYS A 133 9.50 16.41 -12.68
N LYS A 134 10.54 17.05 -13.21
CA LYS A 134 11.47 16.45 -14.17
C LYS A 134 12.83 16.13 -13.55
N ILE A 135 13.64 15.36 -14.27
CA ILE A 135 15.04 15.14 -13.90
C ILE A 135 15.76 16.49 -13.76
N ASN A 136 16.57 16.63 -12.71
CA ASN A 136 17.25 17.85 -12.26
C ASN A 136 16.40 18.91 -11.57
N ASP A 137 15.07 18.77 -11.49
CA ASP A 137 14.26 19.70 -10.72
C ASP A 137 14.59 19.63 -9.24
N THR A 138 14.52 20.78 -8.59
CA THR A 138 14.72 20.90 -7.14
C THR A 138 13.46 21.44 -6.50
N VAL A 139 12.98 20.75 -5.47
CA VAL A 139 11.79 21.16 -4.70
C VAL A 139 12.14 21.33 -3.23
N VAL A 140 11.47 22.29 -2.58
CA VAL A 140 11.59 22.52 -1.14
C VAL A 140 10.32 22.01 -0.49
N ILE A 141 10.44 20.99 0.34
CA ILE A 141 9.33 20.39 1.07
C ILE A 141 9.36 20.86 2.51
N LYS A 142 8.18 21.11 3.09
CA LYS A 142 8.04 21.40 4.52
C LYS A 142 7.76 20.10 5.26
N THR A 143 8.68 19.70 6.13
CA THR A 143 8.52 18.50 6.96
C THR A 143 7.46 18.73 8.05
N LEU A 144 6.96 17.64 8.65
CA LEU A 144 5.98 17.69 9.74
C LEU A 144 6.46 18.55 10.92
N ASN A 145 7.78 18.60 11.15
CA ASN A 145 8.41 19.39 12.21
C ASN A 145 8.62 20.86 11.81
N GLY A 146 7.98 21.32 10.73
CA GLY A 146 8.05 22.69 10.23
C GLY A 146 9.36 23.07 9.52
N LYS A 147 10.33 22.17 9.44
CA LYS A 147 11.63 22.43 8.78
C LYS A 147 11.50 22.32 7.27
N ASN A 148 12.07 23.29 6.55
CA ASN A 148 12.21 23.24 5.11
C ASN A 148 13.36 22.29 4.74
N LYS A 149 13.11 21.44 3.77
CA LYS A 149 14.03 20.41 3.30
C LYS A 149 14.10 20.46 1.78
N LYS A 150 15.31 20.64 1.26
CA LYS A 150 15.54 20.74 -0.19
C LYS A 150 15.86 19.35 -0.73
N ILE A 151 15.17 18.94 -1.79
CA ILE A 151 15.40 17.68 -2.50
C ILE A 151 15.55 17.94 -4.00
N LYS A 152 16.44 17.20 -4.67
CA LYS A 152 16.63 17.28 -6.13
C LYS A 152 16.33 15.92 -6.75
N ILE A 153 15.64 15.90 -7.88
CA ILE A 153 15.39 14.68 -8.65
C ILE A 153 16.62 14.39 -9.49
N LEU A 154 17.21 13.22 -9.27
CA LEU A 154 18.40 12.76 -9.97
C LEU A 154 18.05 11.88 -11.17
N ASN A 155 17.05 11.01 -11.03
CA ASN A 155 16.64 10.11 -12.09
C ASN A 155 15.19 9.65 -11.96
N ILE A 156 14.62 9.21 -13.07
CA ILE A 156 13.28 8.64 -13.18
C ILE A 156 13.39 7.38 -14.04
N HIS A 157 12.94 6.25 -13.50
CA HIS A 157 12.91 4.95 -14.17
C HIS A 157 11.47 4.53 -14.44
#